data_AF-A0A137QFH8-F1
#
_entry.id   AF-A0A137QFH8-F1
#
_cell.length_a   1.000
_cell.length_b   1.000
_cell.length_c   1.000
_cell.angle_alpha   90.00
_cell.angle_beta   90.00
_cell.angle_gamma   90.00
#
_symmetry.space_group_name_H-M   'P 1'
#
loop_
_entity.id
_entity.type
_entity.pdbx_description
1 polymer ?
#
loop_
_entity_poly.entity_id
_entity_poly.type
_entity_poly.pdbx_seq_one_letter_code
_entity_poly.pdbx_strand_id
1 'polypeptide(L)'
;LAISGWLVGRFNSHHNYHSLGERDRVRYFLFVSAWTVLLFPLFLFFFLSFAASVLSNIIFLLITWVIWLAASAALTESVGGGLNCSTNNVFRYCGQVNALIAFGWITWIFLTFALLCCIFLGVRTVKRGDGYKGGLVAA
;
A
#
# COMPACT_ATOMS: atom_id res chain seq x y z
N LEU A 1 -8.90 1.58 0.35
CA LEU A 1 -10.04 0.68 0.63
C LEU A 1 -11.35 1.19 0.03
N ALA A 2 -11.83 2.40 0.40
CA ALA A 2 -13.14 2.89 -0.06
C ALA A 2 -13.26 3.00 -1.59
N ILE A 3 -12.30 3.67 -2.25
CA ILE A 3 -12.32 3.87 -3.70
C ILE A 3 -12.19 2.54 -4.46
N SER A 4 -11.21 1.71 -4.08
CA SER A 4 -11.00 0.39 -4.70
C SER A 4 -12.19 -0.55 -4.48
N GLY A 5 -12.79 -0.55 -3.28
CA GLY A 5 -13.98 -1.35 -2.99
C GLY A 5 -15.20 -0.91 -3.78
N TRP A 6 -15.41 0.41 -3.89
CA TRP A 6 -16.48 0.97 -4.71
C TRP A 6 -16.30 0.63 -6.19
N LEU A 7 -15.09 0.81 -6.75
CA LEU A 7 -14.80 0.45 -8.15
C LEU A 7 -15.02 -1.03 -8.43
N VAL A 8 -14.54 -1.94 -7.57
CA VAL A 8 -14.79 -3.38 -7.71
C VAL A 8 -16.28 -3.68 -7.69
N GLY A 9 -17.04 -3.07 -6.77
CA GLY A 9 -18.49 -3.22 -6.72
C GLY A 9 -19.16 -2.77 -8.02
N ARG A 10 -18.79 -1.58 -8.53
CA ARG A 10 -19.33 -1.04 -9.78
C ARG A 10 -18.99 -1.91 -10.99
N PHE A 11 -17.75 -2.39 -11.10
CA PHE A 11 -17.31 -3.29 -12.16
C PHE A 11 -18.02 -4.64 -12.12
N ASN A 12 -18.30 -5.17 -10.94
CA ASN A 12 -19.04 -6.42 -10.80
C ASN A 12 -20.53 -6.26 -11.14
N SER A 13 -21.15 -5.12 -10.80
CA SER A 13 -22.58 -4.91 -11.08
C SER A 13 -22.89 -4.51 -12.51
N HIS A 14 -22.03 -3.71 -13.16
CA HIS A 14 -22.33 -3.11 -14.45
C HIS A 14 -21.46 -3.65 -15.59
N HIS A 15 -20.45 -4.49 -15.30
CA HIS A 15 -19.50 -5.03 -16.28
C HIS A 15 -18.89 -3.97 -17.22
N ASN A 16 -18.75 -2.74 -16.74
CA ASN A 16 -18.35 -1.57 -17.52
C ASN A 16 -16.89 -1.14 -17.26
N TYR A 17 -16.02 -2.12 -17.01
CA TYR A 17 -14.58 -1.94 -17.02
C TYR A 17 -14.07 -1.81 -18.46
N HIS A 18 -13.02 -1.02 -18.70
CA HIS A 18 -12.47 -0.84 -20.04
C HIS A 18 -11.74 -2.09 -20.53
N SER A 19 -11.02 -2.78 -19.64
CA SER A 19 -10.33 -4.03 -19.94
C SER A 19 -10.33 -4.99 -18.75
N LEU A 20 -10.12 -6.28 -19.02
CA LEU A 20 -9.92 -7.27 -17.96
C LEU A 20 -8.69 -6.94 -17.10
N GLY A 21 -7.66 -6.35 -17.72
CA GLY A 21 -6.46 -5.90 -17.02
C GLY A 21 -6.75 -4.80 -15.99
N GLU A 22 -7.56 -3.79 -16.34
CA GLU A 22 -8.00 -2.75 -15.39
C GLU A 22 -8.73 -3.38 -14.21
N ARG A 23 -9.72 -4.25 -14.48
CA ARG A 23 -10.53 -4.92 -13.46
C ARG A 23 -9.66 -5.68 -12.46
N ASP A 24 -8.72 -6.48 -12.94
CA ASP A 24 -7.92 -7.36 -12.10
C ASP A 24 -6.90 -6.58 -11.26
N ARG A 25 -6.34 -5.49 -11.81
CA ARG A 25 -5.44 -4.57 -11.08
C ARG A 25 -6.17 -3.78 -10.01
N VAL A 26 -7.41 -3.34 -10.25
CA VAL A 26 -8.24 -2.68 -9.22
C VAL A 26 -8.62 -3.63 -8.10
N ARG A 27 -8.87 -4.92 -8.40
CA ARG A 27 -9.06 -5.97 -7.38
C ARG A 27 -7.79 -6.21 -6.57
N TYR A 28 -6.62 -6.21 -7.20
CA TYR A 28 -5.35 -6.27 -6.47
C TYR A 28 -5.16 -5.07 -5.54
N PHE A 29 -5.52 -3.87 -5.97
CA PHE A 29 -5.55 -2.67 -5.11
C PHE A 29 -6.48 -2.80 -3.91
N LEU A 30 -7.64 -3.47 -4.09
CA LEU A 30 -8.54 -3.78 -2.99
C LEU A 30 -7.89 -4.74 -1.99
N PHE A 31 -7.22 -5.78 -2.47
CA PHE A 31 -6.45 -6.71 -1.63
C PHE A 31 -5.36 -5.98 -0.84
N VAL A 32 -4.54 -5.15 -1.49
CA VAL A 32 -3.45 -4.40 -0.84
C VAL A 32 -4.00 -3.38 0.19
N SER A 33 -5.15 -2.77 -0.11
CA SER A 33 -5.87 -1.93 0.85
C SER A 33 -6.37 -2.72 2.07
N ALA A 34 -6.89 -3.93 1.87
CA ALA A 34 -7.36 -4.77 2.96
C ALA A 34 -6.20 -5.33 3.79
N TRP A 35 -5.10 -5.76 3.14
CA TRP A 35 -3.84 -6.16 3.78
C TRP A 35 -3.38 -5.11 4.77
N THR A 36 -3.34 -3.84 4.35
CA THR A 36 -2.89 -2.75 5.24
C THR A 36 -3.86 -2.47 6.37
N VAL A 37 -5.16 -2.33 6.09
CA VAL A 37 -6.14 -2.02 7.13
C VAL A 37 -6.24 -3.12 8.19
N LEU A 38 -6.12 -4.39 7.80
CA LEU A 38 -6.21 -5.52 8.72
C LEU A 38 -4.92 -5.77 9.48
N LEU A 39 -3.77 -5.70 8.80
CA LEU A 39 -2.50 -6.06 9.43
C LEU A 39 -1.85 -4.91 10.19
N PHE A 40 -2.07 -3.64 9.85
CA PHE A 40 -1.53 -2.52 10.64
C PHE A 40 -1.95 -2.54 12.12
N PRO A 41 -3.24 -2.66 12.49
CA PRO A 41 -3.62 -2.68 13.91
C PRO A 41 -3.11 -3.93 14.62
N LEU A 42 -3.11 -5.10 13.95
CA LEU A 42 -2.50 -6.32 14.50
C LEU A 42 -1.01 -6.11 14.75
N PHE A 43 -0.31 -5.49 13.80
CA PHE A 43 1.13 -5.24 13.91
C PHE A 43 1.45 -4.22 15.00
N LEU A 44 0.65 -3.15 15.14
CA LEU A 44 0.75 -2.21 16.26
C LEU A 44 0.50 -2.89 17.61
N PHE A 45 -0.46 -3.81 17.68
CA PHE A 45 -0.71 -4.58 18.91
C PHE A 45 0.49 -5.48 19.27
N PHE A 46 1.02 -6.24 18.31
CA PHE A 46 2.23 -7.07 18.54
C PHE A 46 3.47 -6.24 18.85
N PHE A 47 3.55 -5.02 18.31
CA PHE A 47 4.59 -4.06 18.61
C PHE A 47 4.56 -3.57 20.06
N LEU A 48 3.38 -3.25 20.57
CA LEU A 48 3.20 -2.86 21.97
C LEU A 48 3.41 -4.04 22.94
N SER A 49 3.14 -5.25 22.50
CA SER A 49 3.23 -6.46 23.31
C SER A 49 4.62 -7.13 23.26
N PHE A 50 5.72 -6.40 23.50
CA PHE A 50 7.12 -6.90 23.71
C PHE A 50 7.69 -7.98 22.73
N ALA A 51 6.94 -8.41 21.72
CA ALA A 51 7.18 -9.61 20.93
C ALA A 51 7.63 -9.30 19.50
N ALA A 52 7.48 -8.05 19.04
CA ALA A 52 7.92 -7.64 17.71
C ALA A 52 9.29 -6.94 17.76
N SER A 53 10.34 -7.70 17.46
CA SER A 53 11.70 -7.20 17.24
C SER A 53 11.77 -6.12 16.15
N VAL A 54 12.76 -5.23 16.19
CA VAL A 54 13.01 -4.24 15.12
C VAL A 54 13.05 -4.89 13.72
N LEU A 55 13.66 -6.08 13.63
CA LEU A 55 13.79 -6.79 12.36
C LEU A 55 12.43 -7.23 11.78
N SER A 56 11.47 -7.66 12.60
CA SER A 56 10.15 -8.04 12.11
C SER A 56 9.37 -6.84 11.57
N ASN A 57 9.56 -5.66 12.19
CA ASN A 57 9.01 -4.38 11.73
C ASN A 57 9.55 -4.01 10.35
N ILE A 58 10.86 -4.12 10.15
CA ILE A 58 11.49 -3.85 8.86
C ILE A 58 10.98 -4.81 7.77
N ILE A 59 10.91 -6.11 8.07
CA ILE A 59 10.42 -7.12 7.12
C ILE A 59 8.96 -6.86 6.75
N PHE A 60 8.09 -6.58 7.72
CA PHE A 60 6.68 -6.30 7.47
C PHE A 60 6.48 -5.05 6.62
N LEU A 61 7.20 -3.96 6.94
CA LEU A 61 7.16 -2.73 6.15
C LEU A 61 7.71 -2.94 4.75
N LEU A 62 8.76 -3.76 4.58
CA LEU A 62 9.34 -4.08 3.27
C LEU A 62 8.34 -4.85 2.40
N ILE A 63 7.69 -5.88 2.94
CA ILE A 63 6.65 -6.64 2.21
C ILE A 63 5.52 -5.71 1.81
N THR A 64 5.05 -4.87 2.74
CA THR A 64 3.99 -3.89 2.49
C THR A 64 4.42 -2.90 1.41
N TRP A 65 5.66 -2.42 1.44
CA TRP A 65 6.21 -1.52 0.43
C TRP A 65 6.20 -2.16 -0.96
N VAL A 66 6.61 -3.43 -1.09
CA VAL A 66 6.65 -4.15 -2.37
C VAL A 66 5.26 -4.33 -2.96
N ILE A 67 4.27 -4.76 -2.16
CA ILE A 67 2.90 -4.97 -2.67
C ILE A 67 2.22 -3.65 -3.08
N TRP A 68 2.51 -2.53 -2.39
CA TRP A 68 1.99 -1.22 -2.80
C TRP A 68 2.65 -0.69 -4.06
N LEU A 69 3.96 -0.92 -4.22
CA LEU A 69 4.67 -0.59 -5.45
C LEU A 69 4.08 -1.37 -6.63
N ALA A 70 3.92 -2.69 -6.47
CA ALA A 70 3.34 -3.55 -7.49
C ALA A 70 1.92 -3.11 -7.87
N ALA A 71 1.09 -2.75 -6.89
CA ALA A 71 -0.28 -2.31 -7.15
C ALA A 71 -0.31 -1.01 -7.94
N SER A 72 0.45 -0.01 -7.48
CA SER A 72 0.49 1.32 -8.09
C SER A 72 1.09 1.27 -9.50
N ALA A 73 2.20 0.55 -9.69
CA ALA A 73 2.84 0.39 -10.99
C ALA A 73 1.93 -0.35 -11.98
N ALA A 74 1.32 -1.47 -11.58
CA ALA A 74 0.45 -2.24 -12.47
C ALA A 74 -0.76 -1.43 -12.92
N LEU A 75 -1.43 -0.71 -12.01
CA LEU A 75 -2.58 0.11 -12.37
C LEU A 75 -2.18 1.31 -13.25
N THR A 76 -1.04 1.93 -12.97
CA THR A 76 -0.48 3.03 -13.78
C THR A 76 -0.18 2.58 -15.21
N GLU A 77 0.43 1.40 -15.38
CA GLU A 77 0.70 0.81 -16.70
C GLU A 77 -0.61 0.54 -17.46
N SER A 78 -1.64 0.05 -16.77
CA SER A 78 -2.93 -0.30 -17.40
C SER A 78 -3.66 0.88 -18.04
N VAL A 79 -3.36 2.09 -17.59
CA VAL A 79 -3.97 3.32 -18.08
C VAL A 79 -3.04 4.10 -19.02
N GLY A 80 -1.86 3.56 -19.32
CA GLY A 80 -0.85 4.23 -20.15
C GLY A 80 -0.08 5.34 -19.43
N GLY A 81 -0.01 5.31 -18.10
CA GLY A 81 0.66 6.31 -17.28
C GLY A 81 -0.32 7.32 -16.68
N GLY A 82 -0.65 8.38 -17.42
CA GLY A 82 -1.46 9.49 -16.94
C GLY A 82 -2.86 9.54 -17.56
N LEU A 83 -3.89 9.77 -16.74
CA LEU A 83 -5.27 9.93 -17.19
C LEU A 83 -5.68 11.40 -17.20
N ASN A 84 -6.08 11.91 -18.38
CA ASN A 84 -6.80 13.16 -18.49
C ASN A 84 -8.31 12.92 -18.67
N CYS A 85 -9.09 13.07 -17.59
CA CYS A 85 -10.52 12.79 -17.59
C CYS A 85 -11.39 13.86 -18.27
N SER A 86 -10.83 14.98 -18.74
CA SER A 86 -11.58 15.95 -19.54
C SER A 86 -11.69 15.54 -21.01
N THR A 87 -10.78 14.68 -21.49
CA THR A 87 -10.71 14.23 -22.89
C THR A 87 -10.89 12.72 -23.05
N ASN A 88 -10.57 11.92 -22.03
CA ASN A 88 -10.70 10.46 -22.09
C ASN A 88 -12.08 9.97 -21.64
N ASN A 89 -12.92 9.64 -22.63
CA ASN A 89 -14.21 8.95 -22.40
C ASN A 89 -14.11 7.42 -22.41
N VAL A 90 -12.91 6.89 -22.63
CA VAL A 90 -12.63 5.44 -22.73
C VAL A 90 -12.82 4.74 -21.37
N PHE A 91 -12.48 5.43 -20.28
CA PHE A 91 -12.62 4.93 -18.91
C PHE A 91 -13.90 5.45 -18.28
N ARG A 92 -14.88 4.58 -18.02
CA ARG A 92 -16.20 4.97 -17.47
C ARG A 92 -16.11 5.63 -16.09
N TYR A 93 -15.12 5.25 -15.29
CA TYR A 93 -14.85 5.81 -13.95
C TYR A 93 -13.46 6.46 -13.89
N CYS A 94 -13.11 7.24 -14.91
CA CYS A 94 -11.79 7.86 -15.04
C CYS A 94 -11.34 8.60 -13.77
N GLY A 95 -12.22 9.44 -13.18
CA GLY A 95 -11.86 10.23 -12.00
C GLY A 95 -11.51 9.38 -10.79
N GLN A 96 -12.25 8.29 -10.58
CA GLN A 96 -12.04 7.37 -9.46
C GLN A 96 -10.79 6.52 -9.67
N VAL A 97 -10.51 6.08 -10.89
CA VAL A 97 -9.28 5.34 -11.23
C VAL A 97 -8.06 6.25 -11.10
N ASN A 98 -8.13 7.49 -11.61
CA ASN A 98 -7.05 8.46 -11.48
C ASN A 98 -6.75 8.80 -10.00
N ALA A 99 -7.80 9.00 -9.21
CA ALA A 99 -7.66 9.19 -7.77
C ALA A 99 -7.05 7.95 -7.08
N LEU A 100 -7.46 6.74 -7.46
CA LEU A 100 -6.91 5.51 -6.90
C LEU A 100 -5.40 5.37 -7.16
N ILE A 101 -4.95 5.69 -8.39
CA ILE A 101 -3.53 5.70 -8.75
C ILE A 101 -2.77 6.72 -7.91
N ALA A 102 -3.29 7.95 -7.81
CA ALA A 102 -2.68 9.01 -7.02
C ALA A 102 -2.51 8.60 -5.54
N PHE A 103 -3.57 8.07 -4.90
CA PHE A 103 -3.49 7.61 -3.52
C PHE A 103 -2.55 6.41 -3.34
N GLY A 104 -2.43 5.55 -4.35
CA GLY A 104 -1.45 4.46 -4.37
C GLY A 104 -0.02 4.96 -4.26
N TRP A 105 0.37 5.87 -5.16
CA TRP A 105 1.70 6.47 -5.14
C TRP A 105 1.98 7.28 -3.88
N ILE A 106 1.01 8.06 -3.40
CA ILE A 106 1.13 8.80 -2.14
C ILE A 106 1.41 7.85 -0.97
N THR A 107 0.67 6.74 -0.89
CA THR A 107 0.84 5.75 0.17
C THR A 107 2.20 5.06 0.08
N TRP A 108 2.65 4.73 -1.12
CA TRP A 108 3.98 4.17 -1.34
C TRP A 108 5.11 5.13 -0.92
N ILE A 109 4.97 6.43 -1.17
CA ILE A 109 5.92 7.45 -0.69
C ILE A 109 5.96 7.48 0.84
N PHE A 110 4.81 7.50 1.52
CA PHE A 110 4.78 7.45 2.98
C PHE A 110 5.40 6.17 3.54
N LEU A 111 5.14 5.01 2.93
CA LEU A 111 5.78 3.75 3.30
C LEU A 111 7.30 3.78 3.10
N THR A 112 7.79 4.48 2.06
CA THR A 112 9.23 4.65 1.82
C THR A 112 9.88 5.44 2.95
N PHE A 113 9.29 6.58 3.34
CA PHE A 113 9.79 7.36 4.47
C PHE A 113 9.72 6.56 5.78
N ALA A 114 8.62 5.86 6.04
CA ALA A 114 8.48 5.00 7.22
C ALA A 114 9.55 3.90 7.27
N LEU A 115 9.80 3.22 6.14
CA LEU A 115 10.82 2.18 6.04
C LEU A 115 12.23 2.75 6.30
N LEU A 116 12.57 3.90 5.72
CA LEU A 116 13.84 4.58 5.98
C LEU A 116 13.99 4.95 7.46
N CYS A 117 12.97 5.54 8.08
CA CYS A 117 12.97 5.84 9.51
C CYS A 117 13.18 4.58 10.36
N CYS A 118 12.49 3.48 10.07
CA CYS A 118 12.67 2.22 10.78
C CYS A 118 14.08 1.64 10.61
N ILE A 119 14.67 1.74 9.43
CA ILE A 119 16.05 1.31 9.19
C ILE A 119 17.03 2.18 10.00
N PHE A 120 16.89 3.51 9.97
CA PHE A 120 17.75 4.41 10.73
C PHE A 120 17.64 4.18 12.24
N LEU A 121 16.42 4.00 12.75
CA LEU A 121 16.19 3.68 14.16
C LEU A 121 16.76 2.31 14.53
N GLY A 122 16.60 1.30 13.67
CA GLY A 122 17.17 -0.02 13.88
C GLY A 122 18.70 -0.03 13.89
N VAL A 123 19.35 0.75 13.03
CA VAL A 123 20.81 0.92 13.06
C VAL A 123 21.25 1.60 14.36
N ARG A 124 20.48 2.57 14.87
CA ARG A 124 20.77 3.25 16.14
C ARG A 124 20.62 2.32 17.36
N THR A 125 19.62 1.46 17.41
CA THR A 125 19.43 0.51 18.52
C THR A 125 20.52 -0.56 18.53
N VAL A 126 20.90 -1.09 17.36
CA VAL A 126 22.01 -2.05 17.24
C VAL A 126 23.33 -1.42 17.71
N LYS A 127 23.60 -0.16 17.34
CA LYS A 127 24.80 0.57 17.78
C LYS A 127 24.82 0.87 19.29
N ARG A 128 23.67 0.92 19.96
CA ARG A 128 23.56 1.16 21.42
C ARG A 128 23.79 -0.08 22.27
N GLY A 129 23.90 -1.27 21.66
CA GLY A 129 24.15 -2.53 22.37
C GLY A 129 22.90 -3.35 22.68
N ASP A 130 21.70 -2.84 22.37
CA ASP A 130 20.41 -3.55 22.61
C ASP A 130 20.17 -4.72 21.61
N GLY A 131 20.98 -4.80 20.56
CA GLY A 131 20.88 -5.82 19.51
C GLY A 131 19.60 -5.74 18.67
N TYR A 132 19.40 -6.71 17.76
CA TYR A 132 18.24 -6.77 16.86
C TYR A 132 16.91 -7.15 17.53
N LYS A 133 16.97 -7.54 18.81
CA LYS A 133 15.82 -7.88 19.66
C LYS A 133 15.32 -6.69 20.50
N GLY A 134 16.07 -5.58 20.56
CA GLY A 134 15.66 -4.39 21.29
C GLY A 134 14.36 -3.80 20.74
N GLY A 135 13.51 -3.26 21.62
CA GLY A 135 12.31 -2.53 21.22
C GLY A 135 12.64 -1.20 20.54
N LEU A 136 11.79 -0.75 19.60
CA LEU A 136 11.90 0.60 19.01
C LEU A 136 11.40 1.71 19.96
N VAL A 137 10.73 1.34 21.05
CA VAL A 137 10.31 2.23 22.14
C VAL A 137 11.20 1.94 23.34
N ALA A 138 11.87 2.98 23.86
CA ALA A 138 12.58 2.88 25.14
C ALA A 138 11.53 2.74 26.26
N ALA A 139 11.65 1.68 27.06
CA ALA A 139 10.92 1.57 28.32
C ALA A 139 11.47 2.59 29.34
#